data_AF-A0A0N4XIN9-F1
#
_entry.id   AF-A0A0N4XIN9-F1
#
_cell.length_a   1.000
_cell.length_b   1.000
_cell.length_c   1.000
_cell.angle_alpha   90.00
_cell.angle_beta   90.00
_cell.angle_gamma   90.00
#
_symmetry.space_group_name_H-M   'P 1'
#
loop_
_entity.id
_entity.type
_entity.pdbx_description
1 polymer ?
#
loop_
_entity_poly.entity_id
_entity_poly.type
_entity_poly.pdbx_seq_one_letter_code
_entity_poly.pdbx_strand_id
1 'polypeptide(L)'
;MVPRANWEANGKNTLLLHLTHPLRIGDCAGGHRLENRGKNRDVMVVPPDHARPYLQTLHGESKDYTYINAVEVDGFTRKAEFIVTEWPKQSTIDSFWTLIYDHSCHTVVNLSNQGNPRHYPTFIHNKGKANYGPFIVEVLNYHQYPAMTSHMVKVMKRVCYLTQFGSRRHSSNLS
;
A
#
# COMPACT_ATOMS: atom_id res chain seq x y z
N MET A 1 -0.21 -13.42 -0.04
CA MET A 1 1.21 -13.17 -0.37
C MET A 1 1.97 -14.47 -0.22
N VAL A 2 2.96 -14.74 -1.07
CA VAL A 2 3.80 -15.95 -0.96
C VAL A 2 4.96 -15.64 -0.04
N PRO A 3 5.16 -16.24 1.13
CA PRO A 3 6.44 -16.19 1.84
C PRO A 3 7.31 -17.33 1.30
N ARG A 4 8.39 -17.00 0.59
CA ARG A 4 9.21 -17.97 -0.14
C ARG A 4 10.17 -18.78 0.75
N ALA A 5 10.00 -18.76 2.07
CA ALA A 5 10.56 -19.72 3.00
C ALA A 5 9.81 -19.61 4.35
N ASN A 6 9.63 -20.74 5.04
CA ASN A 6 9.33 -20.90 6.48
C ASN A 6 7.94 -21.42 6.90
N TRP A 7 6.99 -21.73 6.01
CA TRP A 7 5.85 -22.56 6.44
C TRP A 7 6.23 -24.03 6.62
N GLU A 8 7.35 -24.48 6.04
CA GLU A 8 7.88 -25.83 6.22
C GLU A 8 8.55 -26.03 7.60
N ALA A 9 8.92 -24.96 8.30
CA ALA A 9 9.77 -25.06 9.50
C ALA A 9 9.00 -25.32 10.82
N ASN A 10 7.67 -25.43 10.82
CA ASN A 10 6.94 -25.47 12.10
C ASN A 10 5.73 -26.43 12.18
N GLY A 11 5.58 -27.41 11.29
CA GLY A 11 4.67 -28.56 11.46
C GLY A 11 3.17 -28.27 11.69
N LYS A 12 2.73 -27.00 11.66
CA LYS A 12 1.44 -26.58 12.21
C LYS A 12 0.36 -26.22 11.20
N ASN A 13 0.57 -26.39 9.90
CA ASN A 13 -0.44 -26.01 8.89
C ASN A 13 -0.48 -26.92 7.63
N THR A 14 -0.32 -28.23 7.81
CA THR A 14 -0.41 -29.22 6.71
C THR A 14 -1.76 -29.21 5.98
N LEU A 15 -2.85 -28.87 6.68
CA LEU A 15 -4.20 -28.78 6.09
C LEU A 15 -4.35 -27.55 5.18
N LEU A 16 -3.86 -26.37 5.58
CA LEU A 16 -3.92 -25.18 4.74
C LEU A 16 -3.14 -25.40 3.44
N LEU A 17 -1.97 -26.05 3.52
CA LEU A 17 -1.16 -26.36 2.35
C LEU A 17 -1.82 -27.37 1.40
N HIS A 18 -2.67 -28.26 1.90
CA HIS A 18 -3.47 -29.16 1.06
C HIS A 18 -4.69 -28.50 0.44
N LEU A 19 -5.29 -27.52 1.13
CA LEU A 19 -6.53 -26.86 0.69
C LEU A 19 -6.28 -25.65 -0.22
N THR A 20 -5.05 -25.11 -0.23
CA THR A 20 -4.68 -23.98 -1.09
C THR A 20 -3.58 -24.37 -2.04
N HIS A 21 -3.78 -24.15 -3.35
CA HIS A 21 -2.75 -24.38 -4.34
C HIS A 21 -1.51 -23.54 -4.03
N PRO A 22 -0.30 -24.13 -4.02
CA PRO A 22 0.92 -23.36 -3.85
C PRO A 22 1.07 -22.39 -5.03
N LEU A 23 1.25 -21.12 -4.72
CA LEU A 23 1.48 -20.08 -5.70
C LEU A 23 2.85 -20.27 -6.35
N ARG A 24 2.89 -20.22 -7.68
CA ARG A 24 4.11 -20.31 -8.48
C ARG A 24 4.73 -18.92 -8.62
N ILE A 25 6.02 -18.87 -8.93
CA ILE A 25 6.72 -17.59 -9.17
C ILE A 25 6.05 -16.79 -10.30
N GLY A 26 5.53 -17.49 -11.32
CA GLY A 26 4.79 -16.87 -12.43
C GLY A 26 3.49 -16.20 -11.99
N ASP A 27 2.86 -16.66 -10.91
CA ASP A 27 1.63 -16.05 -10.37
C ASP A 27 1.91 -14.71 -9.68
N CYS A 28 3.17 -14.40 -9.36
CA CYS A 28 3.62 -13.18 -8.67
C CYS A 28 4.53 -12.30 -9.56
N ALA A 29 4.47 -12.48 -10.88
CA ALA A 29 5.38 -11.84 -11.82
C ALA A 29 5.36 -10.31 -11.71
N GLY A 30 4.18 -9.71 -11.53
CA GLY A 30 4.00 -8.26 -11.41
C GLY A 30 4.79 -7.62 -10.27
N GLY A 31 4.85 -8.27 -9.11
CA GLY A 31 5.62 -7.77 -7.97
C GLY A 31 7.13 -7.98 -8.08
N HIS A 32 7.58 -8.87 -8.97
CA HIS A 32 8.99 -9.10 -9.28
C HIS A 32 9.54 -8.24 -10.43
N ARG A 33 8.72 -7.38 -11.05
CA ARG A 33 9.17 -6.41 -12.05
C ARG A 33 10.16 -5.41 -11.44
N LEU A 34 11.13 -4.95 -12.23
CA LEU A 34 12.25 -4.13 -11.74
C LEU A 34 11.77 -2.87 -11.01
N GLU A 35 10.75 -2.23 -11.55
CA GLU A 35 10.06 -1.05 -11.03
C GLU A 35 9.29 -1.29 -9.72
N ASN A 36 8.96 -2.54 -9.39
CA ASN A 36 8.13 -2.91 -8.23
C ASN A 36 8.93 -3.60 -7.12
N ARG A 37 10.09 -4.21 -7.41
CA ARG A 37 10.93 -4.89 -6.41
C ARG A 37 11.25 -4.00 -5.20
N GLY A 38 11.55 -2.72 -5.45
CA GLY A 38 11.86 -1.74 -4.40
C GLY A 38 10.68 -1.39 -3.49
N LYS A 39 9.44 -1.72 -3.90
CA LYS A 39 8.19 -1.42 -3.17
C LYS A 39 7.80 -2.52 -2.19
N ASN A 40 8.46 -3.68 -2.24
CA ASN A 40 8.23 -4.79 -1.29
C ASN A 40 9.19 -4.67 -0.09
N ARG A 41 8.73 -5.05 1.10
CA ARG A 41 9.62 -5.20 2.27
C ARG A 41 10.51 -6.42 2.18
N ASP A 42 9.95 -7.52 1.68
CA ASP A 42 10.66 -8.77 1.48
C ASP A 42 10.43 -9.25 0.04
N VAL A 43 11.52 -9.50 -0.69
CA VAL A 43 11.48 -10.05 -2.05
C VAL A 43 10.86 -11.44 -2.08
N MET A 44 10.89 -12.13 -0.94
CA MET A 44 10.29 -13.43 -0.74
C MET A 44 8.82 -13.33 -0.39
N VAL A 45 8.24 -12.14 -0.12
CA VAL A 45 6.84 -11.92 0.26
C VAL A 45 6.15 -10.99 -0.75
N VAL A 46 5.61 -11.58 -1.82
CA VAL A 46 5.05 -10.84 -2.98
C VAL A 46 3.59 -11.25 -3.22
N PRO A 47 2.70 -10.32 -3.65
CA PRO A 47 1.30 -10.66 -3.88
C PRO A 47 1.16 -11.41 -5.21
N PRO A 48 0.25 -12.40 -5.31
CA PRO A 48 -0.13 -12.95 -6.61
C PRO A 48 -0.91 -11.92 -7.42
N ASP A 49 -0.65 -11.88 -8.72
CA ASP A 49 -1.16 -10.86 -9.64
C ASP A 49 -2.69 -10.85 -9.73
N HIS A 50 -3.32 -12.02 -9.62
CA HIS A 50 -4.79 -12.17 -9.71
C HIS A 50 -5.55 -11.67 -8.47
N ALA A 51 -4.87 -11.48 -7.33
CA ALA A 51 -5.50 -11.02 -6.08
C ALA A 51 -4.93 -9.67 -5.61
N ARG A 52 -4.11 -9.02 -6.43
CA ARG A 52 -3.46 -7.76 -6.06
C ARG A 52 -4.38 -6.57 -6.40
N PRO A 53 -4.63 -5.65 -5.46
CA PRO A 53 -5.34 -4.41 -5.77
C PRO A 53 -4.49 -3.51 -6.67
N TYR A 54 -5.17 -2.79 -7.57
CA TYR A 54 -4.54 -1.78 -8.43
C TYR A 54 -4.80 -0.38 -7.88
N LEU A 55 -3.76 0.45 -7.89
CA LEU A 55 -3.89 1.87 -7.55
C LEU A 55 -4.22 2.67 -8.81
N GLN A 56 -5.24 3.52 -8.73
CA GLN A 56 -5.78 4.31 -9.83
C GLN A 56 -5.45 5.80 -9.68
N THR A 57 -5.36 6.29 -8.45
CA THR A 57 -5.00 7.68 -8.20
C THR A 57 -3.50 7.87 -8.42
N LEU A 58 -3.16 8.76 -9.35
CA LEU A 58 -1.79 9.22 -9.54
C LEU A 58 -1.24 9.83 -8.25
N HIS A 59 -0.10 9.31 -7.80
CA HIS A 59 0.63 9.78 -6.64
C HIS A 59 2.13 9.70 -6.90
N GLY A 60 2.89 10.62 -6.31
CA GLY A 60 4.32 10.76 -6.59
C GLY A 60 4.63 11.09 -8.06
N GLU A 61 5.91 10.98 -8.41
CA GLU A 61 6.43 11.32 -9.75
C GLU A 61 6.58 10.09 -10.66
N SER A 62 6.42 8.88 -10.12
CA SER A 62 6.63 7.64 -10.86
C SER A 62 5.43 7.29 -11.74
N LYS A 63 5.70 6.87 -12.98
CA LYS A 63 4.69 6.30 -13.88
C LYS A 63 4.20 4.93 -13.41
N ASP A 64 4.94 4.26 -12.52
CA ASP A 64 4.65 2.91 -12.03
C ASP A 64 3.88 2.93 -10.71
N TYR A 65 2.95 3.88 -10.55
CA TYR A 65 2.20 4.08 -9.31
C TYR A 65 1.12 3.02 -9.05
N THR A 66 0.84 2.14 -10.01
CA THR A 66 -0.27 1.17 -9.94
C THR A 66 -0.02 -0.05 -9.05
N TYR A 67 1.20 -0.16 -8.48
CA TYR A 67 1.62 -1.30 -7.67
C TYR A 67 1.73 -0.97 -6.18
N ILE A 68 1.18 -1.87 -5.36
CA ILE A 68 1.42 -1.96 -3.92
C ILE A 68 1.48 -3.44 -3.51
N ASN A 69 2.27 -3.76 -2.49
CA ASN A 69 2.33 -5.10 -1.90
C ASN A 69 1.13 -5.33 -0.97
N ALA A 70 -0.01 -5.65 -1.58
CA ALA A 70 -1.24 -5.98 -0.89
C ALA A 70 -2.00 -7.09 -1.64
N VAL A 71 -2.94 -7.73 -0.96
CA VAL A 71 -3.86 -8.71 -1.54
C VAL A 71 -5.29 -8.44 -1.08
N GLU A 72 -6.23 -8.56 -2.00
CA GLU A 72 -7.65 -8.67 -1.71
C GLU A 72 -7.94 -10.10 -1.20
N VAL A 73 -8.71 -10.19 -0.13
CA VAL A 73 -9.04 -11.44 0.55
C VAL A 73 -10.54 -11.51 0.73
N ASP A 74 -11.11 -12.65 0.38
CA ASP A 74 -12.52 -12.92 0.59
C ASP A 74 -12.81 -13.03 2.08
N GLY A 75 -13.94 -12.47 2.51
CA GLY A 75 -14.48 -12.77 3.82
C GLY A 75 -15.46 -13.94 3.75
N PHE A 76 -16.19 -14.15 4.84
CA PHE A 76 -17.08 -15.30 4.95
C PHE A 76 -18.26 -15.23 3.96
N THR A 77 -18.78 -14.03 3.70
CA THR A 77 -19.97 -13.82 2.86
C THR A 77 -19.71 -12.96 1.63
N ARG A 78 -18.61 -12.22 1.57
CA ARG A 78 -18.31 -11.27 0.50
C ARG A 78 -16.95 -11.53 -0.12
N LYS A 79 -16.89 -11.47 -1.45
CA LYS A 79 -15.65 -11.47 -2.21
C LYS A 79 -14.90 -10.15 -1.99
N ALA A 80 -13.56 -10.20 -1.96
CA ALA A 80 -12.68 -9.04 -1.78
C ALA A 80 -13.10 -8.14 -0.59
N GLU A 81 -13.49 -8.76 0.53
CA GLU A 81 -13.99 -8.05 1.70
C GLU A 81 -12.88 -7.35 2.49
N PHE A 82 -11.69 -7.92 2.47
CA PHE A 82 -10.53 -7.40 3.20
C PHE A 82 -9.37 -7.14 2.24
N ILE A 83 -8.54 -6.16 2.59
CA ILE A 83 -7.24 -5.97 1.96
C ILE A 83 -6.17 -6.19 3.01
N VAL A 84 -5.27 -7.14 2.75
CA VAL A 84 -4.11 -7.42 3.60
C VAL A 84 -2.88 -6.83 2.92
N THR A 85 -2.18 -5.94 3.60
CA THR A 85 -0.98 -5.26 3.09
C THR A 85 0.15 -5.38 4.08
N GLU A 86 1.40 -5.33 3.59
CA GLU A 86 2.56 -5.13 4.46
C GLU A 86 2.53 -3.73 5.09
N TRP A 87 3.30 -3.54 6.16
CA TRP A 87 3.55 -2.21 6.70
C TRP A 87 4.20 -1.33 5.61
N PRO A 88 3.76 -0.10 5.36
CA PRO A 88 4.34 0.70 4.26
C PRO A 88 5.82 1.03 4.51
N LYS A 89 6.63 1.00 3.45
CA LYS A 89 7.98 1.56 3.46
C LYS A 89 7.89 3.08 3.37
N GLN A 90 8.97 3.79 3.70
CA GLN A 90 8.99 5.25 3.60
C GLN A 90 8.62 5.72 2.18
N SER A 91 9.09 5.01 1.15
CA SER A 91 8.81 5.29 -0.26
C SER A 91 7.41 4.87 -0.73
N THR A 92 6.63 4.15 0.07
CA THR A 92 5.29 3.62 -0.30
C THR A 92 4.18 4.10 0.62
N ILE A 93 4.43 5.08 1.50
CA ILE A 93 3.39 5.69 2.34
C ILE A 93 2.29 6.33 1.48
N ASP A 94 2.67 7.02 0.41
CA ASP A 94 1.70 7.64 -0.52
C ASP A 94 0.86 6.57 -1.24
N SER A 95 1.47 5.44 -1.61
CA SER A 95 0.77 4.29 -2.20
C SER A 95 -0.21 3.66 -1.22
N PHE A 96 0.14 3.61 0.07
CA PHE A 96 -0.74 3.11 1.14
C PHE A 96 -1.98 3.99 1.33
N TRP A 97 -1.82 5.32 1.37
CA TRP A 97 -2.98 6.23 1.43
C TRP A 97 -3.81 6.21 0.15
N THR A 98 -3.16 6.00 -1.00
CA THR A 98 -3.84 5.77 -2.27
C THR A 98 -4.68 4.51 -2.25
N LEU A 99 -4.16 3.41 -1.70
CA LEU A 99 -4.90 2.16 -1.52
C LEU A 99 -6.16 2.39 -0.69
N ILE A 100 -6.03 3.06 0.46
CA ILE A 100 -7.17 3.36 1.35
C ILE A 100 -8.26 4.14 0.61
N TYR A 101 -7.87 5.16 -0.15
CA TYR A 101 -8.82 6.00 -0.87
C TYR A 101 -9.47 5.29 -2.05
N ASP A 102 -8.67 4.70 -2.94
CA ASP A 102 -9.14 4.08 -4.19
C ASP A 102 -10.05 2.87 -3.92
N HIS A 103 -9.77 2.11 -2.84
CA HIS A 103 -10.54 0.93 -2.45
C HIS A 103 -11.62 1.23 -1.41
N SER A 104 -11.90 2.51 -1.12
CA SER A 104 -12.93 2.92 -0.15
C SER A 104 -12.79 2.22 1.21
N CYS A 105 -11.56 2.10 1.71
CA CYS A 105 -11.29 1.50 3.02
C CYS A 105 -11.73 2.45 4.13
N HIS A 106 -12.77 2.08 4.87
CA HIS A 106 -13.30 2.88 5.98
C HIS A 106 -12.61 2.57 7.32
N THR A 107 -11.89 1.46 7.41
CA THR A 107 -11.24 1.01 8.65
C THR A 107 -9.90 0.39 8.33
N VAL A 108 -8.87 0.80 9.06
CA VAL A 108 -7.52 0.24 8.99
C VAL A 108 -7.21 -0.36 10.35
N VAL A 109 -6.93 -1.66 10.36
CA VAL A 109 -6.54 -2.37 11.58
C VAL A 109 -5.06 -2.72 11.47
N ASN A 110 -4.25 -2.18 12.39
CA ASN A 110 -2.86 -2.55 12.51
C ASN A 110 -2.71 -3.59 13.63
N LEU A 111 -2.38 -4.83 13.26
CA LEU A 111 -2.16 -5.94 14.20
C LEU A 111 -0.69 -6.12 14.61
N SER A 112 0.20 -5.25 14.16
CA SER A 112 1.63 -5.35 14.45
C SER A 112 2.04 -4.46 15.62
N ASN A 113 2.96 -4.97 16.43
CA ASN A 113 3.65 -4.16 17.43
C ASN A 113 4.60 -3.23 16.68
N GLN A 114 4.53 -1.92 16.98
CA GLN A 114 5.39 -0.93 16.33
C GLN A 114 6.86 -1.33 16.52
N GLY A 115 7.49 -1.77 15.43
CA GLY A 115 8.90 -2.13 15.40
C GLY A 115 9.79 -0.89 15.40
N ASN A 116 11.09 -1.09 15.14
CA ASN A 116 12.04 0.01 14.99
C ASN A 116 11.53 1.03 13.95
N PRO A 117 11.32 2.31 14.30
CA PRO A 117 10.78 3.33 13.39
C PRO A 117 11.60 3.53 12.11
N ARG A 118 12.90 3.19 12.12
CA ARG A 118 13.75 3.19 10.91
C ARG A 118 13.30 2.17 9.88
N HIS A 119 12.79 1.03 10.35
CA HIS A 119 12.31 -0.04 9.50
C HIS A 119 10.81 0.09 9.26
N TYR A 120 10.03 0.47 10.26
CA TYR A 120 8.56 0.58 10.23
C TYR A 120 8.15 2.04 10.46
N PRO A 121 8.19 2.89 9.43
CA PRO A 121 7.91 4.31 9.58
C PRO A 121 6.45 4.54 9.92
N THR A 122 6.16 5.59 10.67
CA THR A 122 4.79 6.01 10.96
C THR A 122 4.08 6.41 9.66
N PHE A 123 2.97 5.75 9.34
CA PHE A 123 2.17 6.06 8.15
C PHE A 123 1.07 7.09 8.41
N ILE A 124 0.84 7.44 9.69
CA ILE A 124 -0.16 8.40 10.12
C ILE A 124 0.43 9.31 11.22
N HIS A 125 0.09 10.60 11.18
CA HIS A 125 0.44 11.58 12.20
C HIS A 125 -0.61 11.55 13.34
N ASN A 126 -0.28 12.08 14.52
CA ASN A 126 -1.18 11.96 15.69
C ASN A 126 -2.12 13.16 15.91
N LYS A 127 -1.91 14.29 15.22
CA LYS A 127 -2.70 15.51 15.41
C LYS A 127 -2.63 16.47 14.23
N GLY A 128 -3.72 17.16 13.93
CA GLY A 128 -3.77 18.20 12.90
C GLY A 128 -3.93 17.61 11.50
N LYS A 129 -3.29 18.26 10.52
CA LYS A 129 -3.36 17.89 9.10
C LYS A 129 -1.97 17.56 8.57
N ALA A 130 -1.87 16.53 7.75
CA ALA A 130 -0.68 16.23 6.98
C ALA A 130 -1.04 15.80 5.55
N ASN A 131 -0.06 15.94 4.65
CA ASN A 131 -0.18 15.50 3.27
C ASN A 131 0.46 14.12 3.10
N TYR A 132 -0.24 13.24 2.38
CA TYR A 132 0.28 11.96 1.90
C TYR A 132 -0.08 11.84 0.43
N GLY A 133 0.91 12.03 -0.45
CA GLY A 133 0.69 12.21 -1.88
C GLY A 133 -0.39 13.26 -2.18
N PRO A 134 -1.46 12.91 -2.93
CA PRO A 134 -2.54 13.82 -3.26
C PRO A 134 -3.58 13.98 -2.14
N PHE A 135 -3.41 13.35 -0.98
CA PHE A 135 -4.38 13.37 0.11
C PHE A 135 -3.98 14.30 1.24
N ILE A 136 -4.94 15.08 1.73
CA ILE A 136 -4.89 15.74 3.02
C ILE A 136 -5.59 14.83 4.01
N VAL A 137 -4.85 14.33 5.00
CA VAL A 137 -5.40 13.55 6.10
C VAL A 137 -5.47 14.47 7.31
N GLU A 138 -6.65 14.59 7.89
CA GLU A 138 -6.92 15.34 9.12
C GLU A 138 -7.25 14.36 10.23
N VAL A 139 -6.49 14.40 11.32
CA VAL A 139 -6.79 13.63 12.53
C VAL A 139 -7.80 14.41 13.36
N LEU A 140 -9.04 13.92 13.36
CA LEU A 140 -10.14 14.48 14.12
C LEU A 140 -10.06 14.09 15.60
N ASN A 141 -9.64 12.84 15.85
CA ASN A 141 -9.48 12.33 17.20
C ASN A 141 -8.33 11.32 17.26
N TYR A 142 -7.58 11.35 18.36
CA TYR A 142 -6.51 10.40 18.67
C TYR A 142 -6.61 9.97 20.12
N HIS A 143 -6.73 8.67 20.34
CA HIS A 143 -6.69 8.07 21.67
C HIS A 143 -5.59 7.02 21.74
N GLN A 144 -4.84 7.07 22.84
CA GLN A 144 -3.83 6.06 23.17
C GLN A 144 -4.31 5.27 24.39
N TYR A 145 -4.53 3.98 24.18
CA TYR A 145 -4.84 2.99 25.20
C TYR A 145 -3.57 2.16 25.49
N PRO A 146 -3.50 1.43 26.62
CA PRO A 146 -2.32 0.65 26.98
C PRO A 146 -1.85 -0.36 25.91
N ALA A 147 -2.79 -0.93 25.15
CA ALA A 147 -2.50 -1.96 24.14
C ALA A 147 -2.89 -1.56 22.70
N MET A 148 -3.39 -0.34 22.47
CA MET A 148 -3.91 0.07 21.17
C MET A 148 -3.92 1.59 21.03
N THR A 149 -3.79 2.08 19.81
CA THR A 149 -4.11 3.47 19.44
C THR A 149 -5.33 3.51 18.53
N SER A 150 -6.12 4.57 18.61
CA SER A 150 -7.28 4.82 17.76
C SER A 150 -7.16 6.20 17.13
N HIS A 151 -7.23 6.26 15.80
CA HIS A 151 -7.27 7.51 15.03
C HIS A 151 -8.60 7.60 14.29
N MET A 152 -9.36 8.66 14.53
CA MET A 152 -10.47 9.04 13.67
C MET A 152 -9.95 10.07 12.67
N VAL A 153 -10.03 9.74 11.38
CA VAL A 153 -9.45 10.55 10.31
C VAL A 153 -10.47 10.99 9.29
N LYS A 154 -10.28 12.20 8.77
CA LYS A 154 -10.91 12.68 7.55
C LYS A 154 -9.88 12.71 6.44
N VAL A 155 -10.16 12.00 5.34
CA VAL A 155 -9.29 11.96 4.16
C VAL A 155 -9.92 12.80 3.05
N MET A 156 -9.16 13.75 2.50
CA MET A 156 -9.60 14.60 1.40
C MET A 156 -8.60 14.51 0.25
N LYS A 157 -9.07 14.18 -0.95
CA LYS A 157 -8.24 14.21 -2.16
C LYS A 157 -8.13 15.65 -2.67
N ARG A 158 -6.90 16.11 -2.91
CA ARG A 158 -6.63 17.41 -3.51
C ARG A 158 -6.99 17.35 -4.99
N VAL A 159 -7.78 18.32 -5.45
CA VAL A 159 -8.03 18.52 -6.87
C VAL A 159 -6.80 19.22 -7.45
N CYS A 160 -5.91 18.47 -8.09
CA CYS A 160 -4.84 19.03 -8.89
C CYS A 160 -5.35 19.16 -10.33
N TYR A 161 -5.65 20.39 -10.76
CA TYR A 161 -5.76 20.67 -12.19
C TYR A 161 -4.37 20.48 -12.80
N LEU A 162 -4.23 19.55 -13.74
CA LEU A 162 -3.05 19.54 -14.61
C LEU A 162 -3.05 20.88 -15.35
N THR A 163 -2.19 21.81 -14.94
CA THR A 163 -1.79 22.89 -15.84
C THR A 163 -1.07 22.23 -17.00
N GLN A 164 -1.79 22.10 -18.12
CA GLN A 164 -1.24 21.62 -19.37
C GLN A 164 -0.01 22.44 -19.74
N PHE A 165 1.00 21.73 -20.23
CA PHE A 165 2.20 22.20 -20.90
C PHE A 165 2.01 23.53 -21.65
N GLY A 166 2.72 24.56 -21.20
CA GLY A 166 2.73 25.86 -21.85
C GLY A 166 4.01 26.65 -21.59
N SER A 167 5.18 26.01 -21.67
CA SER A 167 6.44 26.76 -21.76
C SER A 167 7.46 26.07 -22.68
N ARG A 168 7.16 26.15 -23.97
CA ARG A 168 8.18 26.18 -25.04
C ARG A 168 7.66 27.11 -26.14
N ARG A 169 7.87 28.41 -25.98
CA ARG A 169 8.06 29.28 -27.15
C ARG A 169 9.54 29.54 -27.27
N HIS A 170 10.07 29.11 -28.41
CA HIS A 170 11.41 29.37 -28.88
C HIS A 170 11.77 30.85 -28.72
N SER A 171 12.87 31.13 -28.04
CA SER A 171 13.72 32.28 -28.36
C SER A 171 14.50 31.94 -29.63
N SER A 172 13.91 32.21 -30.79
CA SER A 172 14.68 32.40 -32.02
C SER A 172 15.23 33.82 -31.99
N ASN A 173 16.51 33.95 -31.70
CA ASN A 173 17.24 35.20 -31.88
C ASN A 173 17.29 35.55 -33.38
N LEU A 174 16.97 36.82 -33.64
CA LEU A 174 17.07 37.50 -34.91
C LEU A 174 18.54 37.54 -35.40
N SER A 175 18.64 37.56 -36.73
CA SER A 175 19.83 37.83 -37.55
C SER A 175 20.42 39.22 -37.27
#